data_AF-A0A0Q7AML1-F1
#
_entry.id   AF-A0A0Q7AML1-F1
#
_cell.length_a   1.000
_cell.length_b   1.000
_cell.length_c   1.000
_cell.angle_alpha   90.00
_cell.angle_beta   90.00
_cell.angle_gamma   90.00
#
_symmetry.space_group_name_H-M   'P 1'
#
loop_
_entity.id
_entity.type
_entity.pdbx_description
1 polymer ?
#
loop_
_entity_poly.entity_id
_entity_poly.type
_entity_poly.pdbx_seq_one_letter_code
_entity_poly.pdbx_strand_id
1 'polypeptide(L)' 'MTIFRWIIGVIAALLASGALISFVLFIAFDINVWLDRARTLRRGVYMALLLWFNVEVWGRVIWTLVTW' A
#
# COMPACT_ATOMS: atom_id res chain seq x y z
N MET A 1 17.66 -3.10 1.95
CA MET A 1 16.72 -1.96 2.08
C MET A 1 16.17 -1.48 0.74
N THR A 2 16.99 -1.23 -0.29
CA THR A 2 16.52 -0.67 -1.58
C THR A 2 15.53 -1.55 -2.33
N ILE A 3 15.80 -2.86 -2.46
CA ILE A 3 14.90 -3.80 -3.16
C ILE A 3 13.54 -3.90 -2.45
N PHE A 4 13.55 -4.00 -1.12
CA PHE A 4 12.32 -4.02 -0.31
C PHE A 4 11.47 -2.76 -0.54
N ARG A 5 12.09 -1.57 -0.51
CA ARG A 5 11.42 -0.28 -0.79
C ARG A 5 10.75 -0.27 -2.17
N TRP A 6 11.42 -0.80 -3.19
CA TRP A 6 10.84 -0.91 -4.53
C TRP A 6 9.66 -1.87 -4.58
N ILE A 7 9.78 -3.06 -4.00
CA ILE A 7 8.70 -4.06 -3.98
C ILE A 7 7.44 -3.47 -3.33
N ILE A 8 7.59 -2.90 -2.14
CA ILE A 8 6.43 -2.40 -1.41
C ILE A 8 5.86 -1.12 -2.05
N GLY A 9 6.71 -0.31 -2.70
CA GLY A 9 6.27 0.84 -3.50
C GLY A 9 5.44 0.42 -4.71
N VAL A 10 5.85 -0.63 -5.43
CA VAL A 10 5.09 -1.18 -6.54
C VAL A 10 3.75 -1.74 -6.05
N ILE A 11 3.74 -2.49 -4.95
CA ILE A 11 2.50 -3.02 -4.35
C ILE A 11 1.55 -1.88 -3.96
N ALA A 12 2.05 -0.87 -3.26
CA ALA A 12 1.23 0.28 -2.87
C ALA A 12 0.69 1.05 -4.08
N ALA A 13 1.50 1.23 -5.13
CA ALA A 13 1.10 1.88 -6.37
C ALA A 13 0.01 1.10 -7.11
N LEU A 14 0.13 -0.24 -7.21
CA LEU A 14 -0.87 -1.10 -7.84
C LEU A 14 -2.19 -1.10 -7.06
N LEU A 15 -2.13 -1.12 -5.73
CA LEU A 15 -3.33 -1.05 -4.89
C LEU A 15 -4.01 0.32 -5.02
N ALA A 16 -3.22 1.40 -5.08
CA ALA A 16 -3.75 2.75 -5.23
C ALA A 16 -4.39 2.96 -6.60
N SER A 17 -3.75 2.50 -7.68
CA SER A 17 -4.31 2.59 -9.03
C SER A 17 -5.57 1.73 -9.16
N GLY A 18 -5.57 0.50 -8.63
CA GLY A 18 -6.75 -0.35 -8.59
C GLY A 18 -7.91 0.27 -7.80
N ALA A 19 -7.62 0.91 -6.66
CA ALA A 19 -8.63 1.63 -5.88
C ALA A 19 -9.23 2.80 -6.67
N LEU A 20 -8.39 3.56 -7.37
CA LEU A 20 -8.79 4.72 -8.16
C LEU A 20 -9.63 4.30 -9.38
N ILE A 21 -9.21 3.27 -10.11
CA ILE A 21 -9.97 2.70 -11.23
C ILE A 21 -11.32 2.18 -10.74
N SER A 22 -11.35 1.43 -9.63
CA SER A 22 -12.61 0.93 -9.06
C SER A 22 -13.54 2.08 -8.66
N PHE A 23 -12.99 3.17 -8.11
CA PHE A 23 -13.79 4.34 -7.75
C PHE A 23 -14.36 5.05 -8.99
N VAL A 24 -13.56 5.19 -10.06
CA VAL A 24 -14.03 5.75 -11.33
C VAL A 24 -15.13 4.89 -11.94
N LEU A 25 -15.00 3.56 -11.92
CA LEU A 25 -16.03 2.64 -12.39
C LEU A 25 -17.31 2.74 -11.56
N PHE A 26 -17.20 2.94 -10.24
CA PHE A 26 -18.37 3.23 -9.42
C PHE A 26 -19.07 4.52 -9.86
N ILE A 27 -18.34 5.62 -10.07
CA ILE A 27 -18.94 6.89 -10.53
C ILE A 27 -19.61 6.73 -11.90
N ALA A 28 -19.00 5.97 -12.80
CA ALA A 28 -19.50 5.81 -14.17
C ALA A 28 -20.74 4.91 -14.27
N PHE A 29 -20.83 3.86 -13.44
CA PHE A 29 -21.85 2.82 -13.55
C PHE A 29 -22.81 2.73 -12.36
N ASP A 30 -22.55 3.46 -11.27
CA ASP A 30 -23.31 3.44 -10.00
C ASP A 30 -23.47 2.04 -9.37
N ILE A 31 -22.58 1.10 -9.71
CA ILE A 31 -22.60 -0.26 -9.18
C ILE A 31 -21.82 -0.29 -7.86
N ASN A 32 -22.52 -0.48 -6.75
CA ASN A 32 -21.95 -0.50 -5.39
C ASN A 32 -20.77 -1.48 -5.19
N VAL A 33 -20.71 -2.58 -5.94
CA VAL A 33 -19.59 -3.54 -5.89
C VAL A 33 -18.25 -2.86 -6.16
N TRP A 34 -18.20 -1.87 -7.06
CA TRP A 34 -16.97 -1.14 -7.37
C TRP A 34 -16.55 -0.19 -6.25
N LEU A 35 -17.50 0.38 -5.51
CA LEU A 35 -17.23 1.20 -4.33
C LEU A 35 -16.61 0.38 -3.21
N ASP A 36 -17.13 -0.82 -2.95
CA ASP A 36 -16.59 -1.72 -1.93
C ASP A 36 -15.19 -2.22 -2.29
N ARG A 37 -14.95 -2.51 -3.58
CA ARG A 37 -13.61 -2.84 -4.09
C ARG A 37 -12.64 -1.67 -3.92
N ALA A 38 -13.05 -0.45 -4.28
CA ALA A 38 -12.24 0.75 -4.10
C ALA A 38 -11.83 0.96 -2.63
N ARG A 39 -12.77 0.82 -1.70
CA ARG A 39 -12.53 0.93 -0.26
C ARG A 39 -11.58 -0.16 0.25
N THR A 40 -11.77 -1.40 -0.19
CA THR A 40 -10.93 -2.53 0.20
C THR A 40 -9.50 -2.36 -0.30
N LEU A 41 -9.31 -1.99 -1.57
CA LEU A 41 -8.00 -1.72 -2.15
C LEU A 41 -7.32 -0.54 -1.45
N ARG A 42 -8.05 0.52 -1.12
CA ARG A 42 -7.54 1.65 -0.34
C ARG A 42 -7.06 1.24 1.05
N ARG A 43 -7.77 0.34 1.74
CA ARG A 43 -7.28 -0.25 3.01
C ARG A 43 -5.97 -1.02 2.79
N GLY A 44 -5.86 -1.75 1.69
CA GLY A 44 -4.63 -2.41 1.27
C GLY A 44 -3.46 -1.43 1.10
N VAL A 45 -3.68 -0.26 0.48
CA VAL A 45 -2.66 0.80 0.36
C VAL A 45 -2.16 1.22 1.74
N TYR A 46 -3.07 1.51 2.68
CA TYR A 46 -2.69 1.90 4.03
C TYR A 46 -1.88 0.82 4.75
N MET A 47 -2.28 -0.45 4.61
CA MET A 47 -1.52 -1.57 5.18
C MET A 47 -0.11 -1.68 4.58
N ALA A 48 0.04 -1.54 3.27
CA ALA A 48 1.34 -1.55 2.61
C ALA A 48 2.24 -0.41 3.10
N LEU A 49 1.69 0.80 3.26
CA LEU A 49 2.42 1.95 3.78
C LEU A 49 2.83 1.78 5.26
N LEU A 50 1.94 1.24 6.09
CA LEU A 50 2.26 0.95 7.50
C LEU A 50 3.36 -0.12 7.62
N LEU A 51 3.32 -1.15 6.78
CA LEU A 51 4.34 -2.18 6.75
C LEU A 51 5.68 -1.62 6.26
N TRP A 52 5.67 -0.76 5.23
CA TRP A 52 6.87 -0.02 4.80
C TRP A 52 7.48 0.72 5.98
N PHE A 53 6.69 1.59 6.63
CA PHE A 53 7.16 2.43 7.72
C PHE A 53 7.75 1.60 8.86
N ASN A 54 7.05 0.53 9.27
CA ASN A 54 7.54 -0.36 10.32
C ASN A 54 8.89 -0.99 9.94
N VAL A 55 9.02 -1.56 8.74
CA VAL A 55 10.27 -2.20 8.33
C VAL A 55 11.42 -1.20 8.24
N GLU A 56 11.18 0.03 7.77
CA GLU A 56 12.23 1.06 7.71
C GLU A 56 12.68 1.57 9.08
N VAL A 57 11.76 1.68 10.03
CA VAL A 57 12.09 2.11 11.40
C VAL A 57 12.77 0.97 12.14
N TRP A 58 12.13 -0.19 12.23
CA TRP A 58 12.68 -1.35 12.95
C TRP A 58 13.96 -1.88 12.31
N GLY A 59 14.05 -1.87 10.98
CA GLY A 59 15.26 -2.27 10.28
C GLY A 59 16.45 -1.36 10.60
N ARG A 60 16.22 -0.06 10.81
CA ARG A 60 17.25 0.87 11.30
C ARG A 60 17.62 0.59 12.76
N VAL A 61 16.63 0.36 13.62
CA VAL A 61 16.88 0.01 15.03
C VAL A 61 17.74 -1.24 15.14
N ILE A 62 17.38 -2.32 14.43
CA ILE A 62 18.15 -3.57 14.42
C ILE A 62 19.55 -3.32 13.87
N TRP A 63 19.68 -2.56 12.77
CA TRP A 63 20.99 -2.22 12.22
C TRP A 63 21.87 -1.50 13.24
N THR A 64 21.31 -0.52 13.96
CA THR A 64 22.03 0.18 15.04
C THR A 64 22.43 -0.77 16.16
N LEU A 65 21.55 -1.68 16.60
CA LEU A 65 21.86 -2.63 17.67
C LEU A 65 22.92 -3.68 17.28
N VAL A 66 23.01 -4.04 15.99
CA VAL A 66 23.97 -5.05 15.51
C VAL A 66 25.33 -4.44 15.17
N THR A 67 25.35 -3.18 14.75
CA THR A 67 26.58 -2.50 14.29
C THR A 67 27.29 -1.75 15.42
N TRP A 68 26.61 -1.50 16.54
CA TRP A 68 27.17 -0.86 17.73
C TRP A 68 27.76 -1.90 18.68
#